data_AF-A0A158C119-F1
#
_entry.id   AF-A0A158C119-F1
#
_cell.length_a   1.000
_cell.length_b   1.000
_cell.length_c   1.000
_cell.angle_alpha   90.00
_cell.angle_beta   90.00
_cell.angle_gamma   90.00
#
_symmetry.space_group_name_H-M   'P 1'
#
loop_
_entity.id
_entity.type
_entity.pdbx_description
1 polymer ?
#
loop_
_entity_poly.entity_id
_entity_poly.type
_entity_poly.pdbx_seq_one_letter_code
_entity_poly.pdbx_strand_id
1 'polypeptide(L)' 'MDKHRVRAIFAAAELAAEATVTTQFGHYDEFDPQHGAAYDRIFYSLLAKRCPDANLEDLLKILNS' A
#
# COMPACT_ATOMS: atom_id res chain seq x y z
N MET A 1 0.89 -17.76 -1.27
CA MET A 1 1.74 -16.81 -0.53
C MET A 1 1.41 -16.92 0.95
N ASP A 2 2.40 -16.92 1.85
CA ASP A 2 2.15 -17.00 3.29
C ASP A 2 1.93 -15.61 3.93
N LYS A 3 1.38 -15.63 5.16
CA LYS A 3 1.03 -14.42 5.93
C LYS A 3 2.21 -13.48 6.17
N HIS A 4 3.41 -13.99 6.43
CA HIS A 4 4.57 -13.14 6.68
C HIS A 4 4.98 -12.39 5.42
N ARG A 5 4.92 -13.07 4.27
CA ARG A 5 5.21 -12.44 2.98
C ARG A 5 4.18 -11.38 2.60
N VAL A 6 2.88 -11.62 2.84
CA VAL A 6 1.85 -10.59 2.60
C VAL A 6 2.08 -9.37 3.48
N ARG A 7 2.36 -9.56 4.78
CA ARG A 7 2.67 -8.46 5.71
C ARG A 7 3.86 -7.62 5.25
N ALA A 8 4.94 -8.28 4.82
CA ALA A 8 6.12 -7.59 4.32
C ALA A 8 5.84 -6.77 3.05
N ILE A 9 4.99 -7.28 2.16
CA ILE A 9 4.58 -6.56 0.94
C ILE A 9 3.74 -5.34 1.29
N PHE A 10 2.77 -5.47 2.21
CA PHE A 10 1.94 -4.36 2.68
C PHE A 10 2.81 -3.27 3.31
N ALA A 11 3.61 -3.61 4.34
CA ALA A 11 4.46 -2.64 5.02
C ALA A 11 5.43 -1.92 4.06
N ALA A 12 5.99 -2.64 3.08
CA ALA A 12 6.85 -2.03 2.07
C ALA A 12 6.08 -1.09 1.12
N ALA A 13 4.82 -1.40 0.81
CA ALA A 13 3.98 -0.55 -0.02
C ALA A 13 3.50 0.70 0.74
N GLU A 14 3.15 0.57 2.03
CA GLU A 14 2.78 1.70 2.91
C GLU A 14 3.93 2.71 2.99
N LEU A 15 5.12 2.25 3.39
CA LEU A 15 6.32 3.10 3.49
C LEU A 15 6.66 3.80 2.16
N ALA A 16 6.53 3.09 1.04
CA ALA A 16 6.81 3.67 -0.28
C ALA A 16 5.76 4.72 -0.68
N ALA A 17 4.49 4.49 -0.36
CA ALA A 17 3.42 5.44 -0.64
C ALA A 17 3.58 6.71 0.20
N GLU A 18 3.78 6.60 1.52
CA GLU A 18 4.02 7.75 2.41
C GLU A 18 5.24 8.57 1.98
N ALA A 19 6.36 7.92 1.69
CA ALA A 19 7.58 8.60 1.26
C ALA A 19 7.39 9.33 -0.08
N THR A 20 6.63 8.73 -1.00
CA THR A 20 6.35 9.34 -2.30
C THR A 20 5.42 10.55 -2.15
N VAL A 21 4.36 10.44 -1.35
CA VAL A 21 3.45 11.56 -1.08
C VAL A 21 4.20 12.68 -0.35
N THR A 22 5.02 12.33 0.66
CA THR A 22 5.91 13.28 1.34
C THR A 22 6.84 14.01 0.35
N THR A 23 7.39 13.29 -0.63
CA THR A 23 8.23 13.90 -1.68
C THR A 23 7.43 14.85 -2.58
N GLN A 24 6.17 14.56 -2.85
CA GLN A 24 5.29 15.36 -3.72
C GLN A 24 4.76 16.63 -3.03
N PHE A 25 4.40 16.54 -1.75
CA PHE A 25 3.70 17.61 -1.02
C PHE A 25 4.53 18.22 0.12
N GLY A 26 5.76 17.75 0.33
CA GLY A 26 6.66 18.19 1.41
C GLY A 26 6.39 17.54 2.77
N HIS A 27 5.23 16.90 2.96
CA HIS A 27 4.86 16.09 4.11
C HIS A 27 3.73 15.13 3.73
N TYR A 28 3.43 14.16 4.60
CA TYR A 28 2.25 13.32 4.51
C TYR A 28 1.27 13.70 5.64
N ASP A 29 0.00 13.80 5.29
CA ASP A 29 -1.13 14.01 6.21
C ASP A 29 -2.25 13.06 5.78
N GLU A 30 -2.61 12.12 6.64
CA GLU A 30 -3.64 11.11 6.36
C GLU A 30 -5.06 11.70 6.29
N PHE A 31 -5.27 12.89 6.87
CA PHE A 31 -6.56 13.57 6.86
C PHE A 31 -6.74 14.53 5.67
N ASP A 32 -5.66 14.81 4.92
CA ASP A 32 -5.74 15.58 3.69
C ASP A 32 -6.25 14.69 2.53
N PRO A 33 -7.39 15.03 1.89
CA PRO A 33 -7.96 14.22 0.82
C PRO A 33 -7.05 14.06 -0.41
N GLN A 34 -6.19 15.04 -0.70
CA GLN A 34 -5.25 14.97 -1.82
C GLN A 34 -4.11 14.00 -1.51
N HIS A 35 -3.59 14.04 -0.29
CA HIS A 35 -2.59 13.09 0.17
C HIS A 35 -3.14 11.67 0.19
N GLY A 36 -4.35 11.47 0.72
CA GLY A 36 -5.03 10.17 0.72
C GLY A 36 -5.21 9.60 -0.68
N ALA A 37 -5.69 10.42 -1.63
CA ALA A 37 -5.86 9.97 -3.02
C ALA A 37 -4.53 9.63 -3.71
N ALA A 38 -3.46 10.39 -3.44
CA ALA A 38 -2.13 10.11 -3.97
C ALA A 38 -1.55 8.83 -3.36
N TYR A 39 -1.70 8.67 -2.04
CA TYR A 39 -1.29 7.50 -1.27
C TYR A 39 -1.94 6.24 -1.83
N ASP A 40 -3.27 6.21 -1.91
CA ASP A 40 -4.04 5.05 -2.37
C ASP A 40 -3.60 4.62 -3.78
N ARG A 41 -3.45 5.59 -4.69
CA ARG A 41 -3.01 5.31 -6.05
C ARG A 41 -1.66 4.59 -6.06
N ILE A 42 -0.71 5.03 -5.24
CA ILE A 42 0.64 4.44 -5.19
C ILE A 42 0.59 3.08 -4.49
N PHE A 43 -0.05 3.00 -3.34
CA PHE A 43 -0.18 1.80 -2.54
C PHE A 43 -0.81 0.65 -3.33
N TYR A 44 -1.99 0.86 -3.92
CA TYR A 44 -2.68 -0.17 -4.70
C TYR A 44 -1.92 -0.54 -5.97
N SER A 45 -1.24 0.42 -6.62
CA SER A 45 -0.39 0.11 -7.78
C SER A 45 0.79 -0.79 -7.40
N LEU A 46 1.40 -0.56 -6.22
CA LEU A 46 2.50 -1.39 -5.72
C LEU A 46 2.03 -2.79 -5.32
N LEU A 47 0.85 -2.90 -4.69
CA LEU A 47 0.25 -4.20 -4.39
C LEU A 47 -0.03 -4.98 -5.67
N ALA A 48 -0.68 -4.37 -6.66
CA ALA A 48 -0.97 -5.01 -7.95
C ALA A 48 0.30 -5.46 -8.68
N LYS A 49 1.39 -4.69 -8.60
CA LYS A 49 2.67 -5.06 -9.21
C LYS A 49 3.36 -6.22 -8.49
N ARG A 50 3.28 -6.29 -7.15
CA ARG A 50 3.96 -7.31 -6.35
C ARG A 50 3.13 -8.59 -6.20
N CYS A 51 1.82 -8.49 -6.37
CA CYS A 51 0.84 -9.57 -6.23
C CYS A 51 -0.10 -9.59 -7.45
N PRO A 52 0.39 -9.78 -8.68
CA PRO A 52 -0.42 -9.66 -9.90
C PRO A 52 -1.55 -10.70 -9.97
N ASP A 53 -1.35 -11.87 -9.36
CA ASP A 53 -2.30 -12.99 -9.38
C ASP A 53 -3.26 -12.99 -8.19
N ALA A 54 -3.10 -12.07 -7.23
CA ALA A 54 -3.93 -12.00 -6.04
C ALA A 54 -4.77 -10.73 -6.06
N ASN A 55 -6.09 -10.87 -5.89
CA ASN A 55 -6.93 -9.72 -5.63
C ASN A 55 -6.74 -9.25 -4.17
N LEU A 56 -7.15 -8.00 -3.89
CA LEU A 56 -7.01 -7.41 -2.56
C LEU A 56 -7.73 -8.23 -1.47
N GLU A 57 -8.88 -8.83 -1.78
CA GLU A 57 -9.65 -9.64 -0.83
C GLU A 57 -8.86 -10.88 -0.37
N ASP A 58 -8.19 -11.57 -1.29
CA ASP A 58 -7.36 -12.73 -0.98
C ASP A 58 -6.18 -12.35 -0.10
N LEU A 59 -5.56 -11.20 -0.38
CA LEU A 59 -4.47 -10.67 0.45
C LEU A 59 -4.96 -10.36 1.86
N LEU A 60 -6.14 -9.75 2.00
CA LEU A 60 -6.74 -9.43 3.31
C LEU A 60 -7.14 -10.70 4.08
N LYS A 61 -7.66 -11.73 3.39
CA LYS A 61 -7.93 -13.04 4.00
C LYS A 61 -6.67 -13.67 4.57
N ILE A 62 -5.55 -13.60 3.85
CA ILE A 62 -4.25 -14.13 4.31
C ILE A 62 -3.69 -13.34 5.50
N LEU A 63 -3.96 -12.03 5.58
CA LEU A 63 -3.55 -11.21 6.73
C LEU A 63 -4.37 -11.50 7.99
N ASN A 64 -5.64 -11.86 7.81
CA ASN A 64 -6.61 -12.09 8.89
C ASN A 64 -6.73 -13.56 9.31
N SER A 65 -6.13 -14.49 8.57
CA SER A 65 -6.05 -15.92 8.93
C SER A 65 -4.95 -16.21 9.94
#